data_AF-A0A937SRK6-F1
#
_entry.id   AF-A0A937SRK6-F1
#
_cell.length_a   1.000
_cell.length_b   1.000
_cell.length_c   1.000
_cell.angle_alpha   90.00
_cell.angle_beta   90.00
_cell.angle_gamma   90.00
#
_symmetry.space_group_name_H-M   'P 1'
#
loop_
_entity.id
_entity.type
_entity.pdbx_description
1 polymer ?
#
loop_
_entity_poly.entity_id
_entity_poly.type
_entity_poly.pdbx_seq_one_letter_code
_entity_poly.pdbx_strand_id
1 'polypeptide(L)'
;MTEKQKTINLSAIGLDSPGLVSKITNKVFESGGNIIDVEENCRRGLFSIFLTIAFPTKGDSIDSITASLKSIEDETGLKVILGEYYEREVNGSSEKENHLVTILGMDRPGLIASISGLFLKHNINIENCRMIARGEFFSMEMLVDSMGMTTGRDLDRNEAIDHWKNELKDLCAGLEQSVVIQSENIFNRIKKLIVFDLESTLLEDFSLKDFLETIEGEILSIDNTTRFLDDDKGRMEAVVGNAKMLKDIPVRDLERFSAILRLSPGSNELIRVLKSMGFKIAILSSGFDLFVKKILQEAGVDYAFSNTLQIDKNNVITGELEEPVITDSTKGEILEFIMNVEKISRDQVIAIGDGSTRSHFIKNAGLSIAFKPDEKSIKTDGVLSSDQIINLLYCLGIPKKELSRYLEGSFAEK
;
A
#
# COMPACT_ATOMS: atom_id res chain seq x y z
N MET A 1 -37.09 -31.72 -5.96
CA MET A 1 -36.38 -31.35 -7.21
C MET A 1 -36.81 -29.95 -7.56
N THR A 2 -35.98 -28.95 -7.27
CA THR A 2 -36.20 -27.57 -7.71
C THR A 2 -36.18 -27.56 -9.23
N GLU A 3 -37.25 -27.08 -9.87
CA GLU A 3 -37.31 -26.92 -11.33
C GLU A 3 -36.14 -26.03 -11.76
N LYS A 4 -35.29 -26.53 -12.67
CA LYS A 4 -34.09 -25.82 -13.15
C LYS A 4 -34.54 -24.58 -13.92
N GLN A 5 -34.38 -23.38 -13.34
CA GLN A 5 -34.73 -22.11 -13.99
C GLN A 5 -33.95 -21.94 -15.30
N LYS A 6 -34.57 -21.29 -16.29
CA LYS A 6 -33.89 -20.90 -17.53
C LYS A 6 -33.04 -19.68 -17.23
N THR A 7 -31.72 -19.78 -17.36
CA THR A 7 -30.83 -18.65 -17.05
C THR A 7 -30.09 -18.20 -18.30
N ILE A 8 -30.08 -16.89 -18.55
CA ILE A 8 -29.44 -16.25 -19.71
C ILE A 8 -28.42 -15.24 -19.21
N ASN A 9 -27.21 -15.29 -19.76
CA ASN A 9 -26.23 -14.22 -19.66
C ASN A 9 -26.47 -13.22 -20.80
N LEU A 10 -26.57 -11.94 -20.44
CA LEU A 10 -26.63 -10.82 -21.36
C LEU A 10 -25.41 -9.94 -21.15
N SER A 11 -24.68 -9.65 -22.21
CA SER A 11 -23.62 -8.63 -22.21
C SER A 11 -23.94 -7.58 -23.25
N ALA A 12 -23.99 -6.30 -22.87
CA ALA A 12 -24.20 -5.20 -23.81
C ALA A 12 -23.03 -4.20 -23.75
N ILE A 13 -22.45 -3.86 -24.90
CA ILE A 13 -21.25 -3.00 -25.00
C ILE A 13 -21.43 -1.98 -26.13
N GLY A 14 -21.06 -0.72 -25.89
CA GLY A 14 -21.13 0.33 -26.91
C GLY A 14 -20.82 1.72 -26.37
N LEU A 15 -21.31 2.76 -27.06
CA LEU A 15 -21.16 4.14 -26.59
C LEU A 15 -22.13 4.42 -25.43
N ASP A 16 -21.62 5.11 -24.42
CA ASP A 16 -22.42 5.50 -23.26
C ASP A 16 -23.40 6.62 -23.60
N SER A 17 -24.59 6.54 -23.00
CA SER A 17 -25.60 7.58 -23.04
C SER A 17 -26.56 7.47 -21.85
N PRO A 18 -27.17 8.58 -21.41
CA PRO A 18 -28.16 8.53 -20.34
C PRO A 18 -29.32 7.58 -20.65
N GLY A 19 -29.67 6.73 -19.68
CA GLY A 19 -30.85 5.85 -19.75
C GLY A 19 -30.61 4.45 -20.29
N LEU A 20 -29.38 4.07 -20.69
CA LEU A 20 -29.07 2.73 -21.19
C LEU A 20 -29.46 1.63 -20.19
N VAL A 21 -29.05 1.76 -18.92
CA VAL A 21 -29.40 0.79 -17.87
C VAL A 21 -30.91 0.65 -17.73
N SER A 22 -31.66 1.76 -17.78
CA SER A 22 -33.13 1.73 -17.69
C SER A 22 -33.75 1.00 -18.87
N LYS A 23 -33.31 1.27 -20.11
CA LYS A 23 -33.82 0.58 -21.30
C LYS A 23 -33.57 -0.93 -21.23
N ILE A 24 -32.36 -1.33 -20.86
CA ILE A 24 -31.96 -2.74 -20.76
C ILE A 24 -32.77 -3.45 -19.67
N THR A 25 -32.80 -2.90 -18.45
CA THR A 25 -33.48 -3.53 -17.31
C THR A 25 -35.01 -3.58 -17.49
N ASN A 26 -35.61 -2.57 -18.11
CA ASN A 26 -37.03 -2.60 -18.47
C ASN A 26 -37.34 -3.69 -19.49
N LYS A 27 -36.50 -3.86 -20.52
CA LYS A 27 -36.68 -4.94 -21.50
C LYS A 27 -36.60 -6.33 -20.86
N VAL A 28 -35.68 -6.50 -19.91
CA VAL A 28 -35.56 -7.73 -19.11
C VAL A 28 -36.84 -7.99 -18.31
N PHE A 29 -37.35 -6.96 -17.63
CA PHE A 29 -38.59 -7.04 -16.86
C PHE A 29 -39.80 -7.35 -17.75
N GLU A 30 -39.96 -6.66 -18.89
CA GLU A 30 -41.01 -6.90 -19.88
C GLU A 30 -40.97 -8.31 -20.46
N SER A 31 -39.77 -8.91 -20.56
CA SER A 31 -39.59 -10.31 -20.99
C SER A 31 -39.81 -11.32 -19.86
N GLY A 32 -40.23 -10.88 -18.66
CA GLY A 32 -40.49 -11.74 -17.51
C GLY A 32 -39.25 -12.25 -16.78
N GLY A 33 -38.10 -11.60 -16.98
CA GLY A 33 -36.82 -11.98 -16.38
C GLY A 33 -36.59 -11.31 -15.02
N ASN A 34 -35.89 -12.02 -14.13
CA ASN A 34 -35.35 -11.49 -12.89
C ASN A 34 -33.82 -11.46 -12.95
N ILE A 35 -33.22 -10.28 -12.73
CA ILE A 35 -31.77 -10.14 -12.70
C ILE A 35 -31.24 -10.76 -11.40
N ILE A 36 -30.34 -11.74 -11.54
CA ILE A 36 -29.71 -12.42 -10.40
C ILE A 36 -28.29 -11.91 -10.12
N ASP A 37 -27.62 -11.36 -11.13
CA ASP A 37 -26.33 -10.71 -11.00
C ASP A 37 -26.19 -9.58 -12.04
N VAL A 38 -25.48 -8.51 -11.66
CA VAL A 38 -25.25 -7.34 -12.51
C VAL A 38 -23.89 -6.72 -12.23
N GLU A 39 -23.10 -6.56 -13.30
CA GLU A 39 -21.90 -5.74 -13.30
C GLU A 39 -21.97 -4.72 -14.43
N GLU A 40 -21.80 -3.44 -14.12
CA GLU A 40 -21.83 -2.34 -15.08
C GLU A 40 -20.57 -1.49 -14.94
N ASN A 41 -20.07 -1.01 -16.08
CA ASN A 41 -18.91 -0.14 -16.12
C ASN A 41 -19.04 0.86 -17.26
N CYS A 42 -18.92 2.14 -16.92
CA CYS A 42 -18.79 3.22 -17.88
C CYS A 42 -17.40 3.87 -17.79
N ARG A 43 -16.64 3.85 -18.89
CA ARG A 43 -15.33 4.48 -18.98
C ARG A 43 -15.11 5.16 -20.31
N ARG A 44 -14.73 6.46 -20.25
CA ARG A 44 -14.35 7.26 -21.43
C ARG A 44 -15.44 7.29 -22.53
N GLY A 45 -16.71 7.33 -22.13
CA GLY A 45 -17.84 7.31 -23.05
C GLY A 45 -18.12 5.93 -23.66
N LEU A 46 -17.51 4.86 -23.15
CA LEU A 46 -17.88 3.49 -23.44
C LEU A 46 -18.66 2.90 -22.26
N PHE A 47 -19.73 2.20 -22.59
CA PHE A 47 -20.60 1.50 -21.66
C PHE A 47 -20.45 0.00 -21.86
N SER A 48 -20.41 -0.75 -20.77
CA SER A 48 -20.53 -2.21 -20.77
C SER A 48 -21.35 -2.67 -19.57
N ILE A 49 -22.28 -3.59 -19.78
CA ILE A 49 -23.04 -4.25 -18.71
C ILE A 49 -23.08 -5.76 -18.94
N PHE A 50 -22.95 -6.51 -17.86
CA PHE A 50 -23.08 -7.95 -17.78
C PHE A 50 -24.22 -8.27 -16.82
N LEU A 51 -25.19 -9.05 -17.28
CA LEU A 51 -26.34 -9.48 -16.50
C LEU A 51 -26.44 -11.00 -16.54
N THR A 52 -26.70 -11.60 -15.40
CA THR A 52 -27.25 -12.96 -15.35
C THR A 52 -28.71 -12.86 -14.99
N ILE A 53 -29.58 -13.45 -15.82
CA ILE A 53 -31.03 -13.25 -15.77
C ILE A 53 -31.71 -14.62 -15.66
N ALA A 54 -32.50 -14.80 -14.61
CA ALA A 54 -33.33 -15.99 -14.41
C ALA A 54 -34.74 -15.76 -14.95
N PHE A 55 -35.24 -16.72 -15.73
CA PHE A 55 -36.58 -16.76 -16.27
C PHE A 55 -37.37 -17.97 -15.71
N PRO A 56 -38.69 -17.84 -15.54
CA PRO A 56 -39.55 -18.95 -15.17
C PRO A 56 -39.44 -20.12 -16.17
N THR A 57 -39.48 -21.35 -15.65
CA THR A 57 -39.53 -22.58 -16.46
C THR A 57 -40.77 -22.64 -17.33
N LYS A 58 -41.93 -22.28 -16.76
CA LYS A 58 -43.20 -22.11 -17.44
C LYS A 58 -43.31 -20.67 -17.96
N GLY A 59 -43.26 -20.51 -19.28
CA GLY A 59 -43.26 -19.22 -19.96
C GLY A 59 -42.70 -19.34 -21.38
N ASP A 60 -42.28 -18.22 -21.94
CA ASP A 60 -41.72 -18.14 -23.29
C ASP A 60 -40.53 -19.07 -23.50
N SER A 61 -40.32 -19.48 -24.76
CA SER A 61 -39.14 -20.25 -25.14
C SER A 61 -37.87 -19.40 -24.99
N ILE A 62 -36.73 -20.05 -24.78
CA ILE A 62 -35.43 -19.35 -24.70
C ILE A 62 -35.18 -18.56 -26.00
N ASP A 63 -35.55 -19.10 -27.16
CA ASP A 63 -35.44 -18.40 -28.45
C ASP A 63 -36.25 -17.10 -28.48
N SER A 64 -37.49 -17.13 -27.97
CA SER A 64 -38.36 -15.94 -27.91
C SER A 64 -37.79 -14.87 -26.97
N ILE A 65 -37.34 -15.29 -25.78
CA ILE A 65 -36.71 -14.40 -24.81
C ILE A 65 -35.43 -13.80 -25.40
N THR A 66 -34.59 -14.61 -26.04
CA THR A 66 -33.34 -14.19 -26.66
C THR A 66 -33.61 -13.19 -27.79
N ALA A 67 -34.61 -13.44 -28.63
CA ALA A 67 -35.02 -12.50 -29.68
C ALA A 67 -35.52 -11.16 -29.09
N SER A 68 -36.32 -11.21 -28.02
CA SER A 68 -36.78 -10.00 -27.31
C SER A 68 -35.60 -9.20 -26.77
N LEU A 69 -34.69 -9.83 -26.02
CA LEU A 69 -33.51 -9.17 -25.46
C LEU A 69 -32.55 -8.66 -26.54
N LYS A 70 -32.46 -9.33 -27.69
CA LYS A 70 -31.60 -8.91 -28.79
C LYS A 70 -32.03 -7.56 -29.40
N SER A 71 -33.33 -7.22 -29.34
CA SER A 71 -33.83 -5.92 -29.83
C SER A 71 -33.30 -4.70 -29.06
N ILE A 72 -32.66 -4.91 -27.90
CA ILE A 72 -31.92 -3.87 -27.19
C ILE A 72 -30.86 -3.22 -28.10
N GLU A 73 -30.25 -3.98 -29.03
CA GLU A 73 -29.26 -3.42 -29.97
C GLU A 73 -29.84 -2.26 -30.78
N ASP A 74 -31.05 -2.44 -31.31
CA ASP A 74 -31.72 -1.44 -32.15
C ASP A 74 -32.18 -0.22 -31.33
N GLU A 75 -32.63 -0.44 -30.10
CA GLU A 75 -33.15 0.60 -29.20
C GLU A 75 -32.06 1.47 -28.56
N THR A 76 -30.82 0.96 -28.50
CA THR A 76 -29.72 1.56 -27.74
C THR A 76 -28.47 1.84 -28.58
N GLY A 77 -28.30 1.18 -29.72
CA GLY A 77 -27.06 1.19 -30.49
C GLY A 77 -25.91 0.39 -29.85
N LEU A 78 -26.18 -0.36 -28.78
CA LEU A 78 -25.22 -1.26 -28.16
C LEU A 78 -25.12 -2.55 -28.97
N LYS A 79 -23.98 -3.25 -28.86
CA LYS A 79 -23.85 -4.64 -29.26
C LYS A 79 -24.25 -5.53 -28.08
N VAL A 80 -25.21 -6.42 -28.28
CA VAL A 80 -25.76 -7.33 -27.26
C VAL A 80 -25.36 -8.76 -27.60
N ILE A 81 -24.74 -9.43 -26.64
CA ILE A 81 -24.34 -10.83 -26.71
C ILE A 81 -25.19 -11.59 -25.70
N LEU A 82 -25.82 -12.67 -26.14
CA LEU A 82 -26.68 -13.52 -25.31
C LEU A 82 -26.11 -14.93 -25.31
N GLY A 83 -26.14 -15.58 -24.16
CA GLY A 83 -25.76 -16.99 -24.02
C GLY A 83 -26.56 -17.66 -22.93
N GLU A 84 -26.86 -18.94 -23.10
CA GLU A 84 -27.44 -19.72 -22.00
C GLU A 84 -26.40 -19.89 -20.89
N TYR A 85 -26.80 -19.58 -19.66
CA TYR A 85 -25.99 -19.84 -18.48
C TYR A 85 -26.16 -21.30 -18.08
N TYR A 86 -25.15 -22.10 -18.37
CA TYR A 86 -24.99 -23.39 -17.73
C TYR A 86 -24.18 -23.16 -16.47
N GLU A 87 -24.78 -23.43 -15.31
CA GLU A 87 -24.03 -23.57 -14.06
C GLU A 87 -22.97 -24.65 -14.32
N ARG A 88 -21.72 -24.23 -14.54
CA ARG A 88 -20.61 -25.16 -14.54
C ARG A 88 -20.59 -25.72 -13.13
N GLU A 89 -20.68 -27.04 -12.99
CA GLU A 89 -20.18 -27.70 -11.79
C GLU A 89 -18.70 -27.33 -11.69
N VAL A 90 -18.41 -26.22 -11.03
CA VAL A 90 -17.08 -25.91 -10.54
C VAL A 90 -16.88 -26.93 -9.42
N ASN A 91 -16.44 -28.12 -9.81
CA ASN A 91 -15.99 -29.16 -8.89
C ASN A 91 -14.72 -28.62 -8.21
N GLY A 92 -14.92 -27.94 -7.09
CA GLY A 92 -13.89 -27.28 -6.30
C GLY A 92 -14.47 -26.03 -5.67
N SER A 93 -14.35 -25.91 -4.35
CA SER A 93 -14.76 -24.76 -3.53
C SER A 93 -14.81 -23.42 -4.26
N SER A 94 -15.89 -22.66 -4.05
CA SER A 94 -16.07 -21.25 -4.44
C SER A 94 -15.09 -20.27 -3.75
N GLU A 95 -13.96 -20.78 -3.28
CA GLU A 95 -12.94 -20.00 -2.58
C GLU A 95 -11.92 -19.54 -3.61
N LYS A 96 -12.03 -18.27 -4.02
CA LYS A 96 -10.97 -17.57 -4.75
C LYS A 96 -9.81 -17.29 -3.80
N GLU A 97 -8.58 -17.34 -4.31
CA GLU A 97 -7.39 -16.92 -3.58
C GLU A 97 -6.91 -15.60 -4.19
N ASN A 98 -7.59 -14.53 -3.82
CA ASN A 98 -7.39 -13.23 -4.43
C ASN A 98 -6.20 -12.50 -3.81
N HIS A 99 -5.49 -11.73 -4.63
CA HIS A 99 -4.44 -10.81 -4.24
C HIS A 99 -4.61 -9.48 -4.96
N LEU A 100 -4.55 -8.38 -4.20
CA LEU A 100 -4.52 -7.03 -4.74
C LEU A 100 -3.07 -6.63 -5.01
N VAL A 101 -2.72 -6.48 -6.26
CA VAL A 101 -1.40 -6.07 -6.73
C VAL A 101 -1.47 -4.61 -7.18
N THR A 102 -0.75 -3.73 -6.51
CA THR A 102 -0.58 -2.33 -6.92
C THR A 102 0.81 -2.10 -7.48
N ILE A 103 0.91 -1.56 -8.68
CA ILE A 103 2.16 -1.28 -9.39
C ILE A 103 2.19 0.20 -9.71
N LEU A 104 3.31 0.87 -9.44
CA LEU A 104 3.46 2.29 -9.67
C LEU A 104 4.89 2.69 -10.02
N GLY A 105 5.01 3.70 -10.87
CA GLY A 105 6.28 4.25 -11.35
C GLY A 105 6.12 4.97 -12.68
N MET A 106 7.21 5.06 -13.44
CA MET A 106 7.20 5.74 -14.75
C MET A 106 6.58 4.84 -15.82
N ASP A 107 5.67 5.40 -16.62
CA ASP A 107 4.98 4.62 -17.67
C ASP A 107 5.93 4.31 -18.83
N ARG A 108 5.83 3.09 -19.37
CA ARG A 108 6.63 2.66 -20.51
C ARG A 108 5.98 1.52 -21.31
N PRO A 109 6.25 1.43 -22.62
CA PRO A 109 5.74 0.34 -23.45
C PRO A 109 6.14 -1.04 -22.91
N GLY A 110 5.21 -2.00 -22.97
CA GLY A 110 5.45 -3.39 -22.59
C GLY A 110 5.27 -3.69 -21.09
N LEU A 111 5.11 -2.68 -20.23
CA LEU A 111 4.99 -2.88 -18.78
C LEU A 111 3.86 -3.86 -18.41
N ILE A 112 2.63 -3.57 -18.85
CA ILE A 112 1.47 -4.42 -18.60
C ILE A 112 1.70 -5.82 -19.17
N ALA A 113 2.26 -5.92 -20.37
CA ALA A 113 2.52 -7.20 -21.03
C ALA A 113 3.50 -8.07 -20.24
N SER A 114 4.58 -7.49 -19.71
CA SER A 114 5.54 -8.18 -18.85
C SER A 114 4.89 -8.70 -17.57
N ILE A 115 4.11 -7.86 -16.88
CA ILE A 115 3.42 -8.21 -15.63
C ILE A 115 2.38 -9.30 -15.88
N SER A 116 1.50 -9.13 -16.88
CA SER A 116 0.50 -10.14 -17.23
C SER A 116 1.12 -11.45 -17.72
N GLY A 117 2.29 -11.38 -18.36
CA GLY A 117 3.06 -12.54 -18.79
C GLY A 117 3.57 -13.37 -17.61
N LEU A 118 3.97 -12.72 -16.51
CA LEU A 118 4.33 -13.40 -15.27
C LEU A 118 3.12 -14.10 -14.64
N PHE A 119 1.95 -13.45 -14.59
CA PHE A 119 0.74 -14.10 -14.09
C PHE A 119 0.34 -15.31 -14.93
N LEU A 120 0.42 -15.20 -16.26
CA LEU A 120 0.21 -16.33 -17.17
C LEU A 120 1.18 -17.50 -16.90
N LYS A 121 2.47 -17.20 -16.70
CA LYS A 121 3.50 -18.22 -16.40
C LYS A 121 3.13 -19.05 -15.16
N HIS A 122 2.50 -18.43 -14.16
CA HIS A 122 2.08 -19.08 -12.91
C HIS A 122 0.64 -19.60 -12.93
N ASN A 123 -0.09 -19.45 -14.04
CA ASN A 123 -1.52 -19.73 -14.14
C ASN A 123 -2.38 -18.96 -13.12
N ILE A 124 -2.01 -17.69 -12.90
CA ILE A 124 -2.75 -16.73 -12.07
C ILE A 124 -3.70 -15.96 -13.00
N ASN A 125 -4.99 -15.93 -12.65
CA ASN A 125 -5.98 -15.16 -13.41
C ASN A 125 -5.98 -13.69 -12.98
N ILE A 126 -6.24 -12.77 -13.90
CA ILE A 126 -6.49 -11.36 -13.56
C ILE A 126 -8.01 -11.18 -13.54
N GLU A 127 -8.58 -11.03 -12.35
CA GLU A 127 -10.02 -10.85 -12.13
C GLU A 127 -10.45 -9.42 -12.49
N ASN A 128 -9.65 -8.44 -12.13
CA ASN A 128 -9.93 -7.03 -12.39
C ASN A 128 -8.63 -6.25 -12.56
N CYS A 129 -8.67 -5.19 -13.36
CA CYS A 129 -7.56 -4.27 -13.54
C CYS A 129 -8.07 -2.83 -13.74
N ARG A 130 -7.51 -1.90 -12.96
CA ARG A 130 -7.84 -0.48 -13.05
C ARG A 130 -6.62 0.42 -12.87
N MET A 131 -6.66 1.57 -13.54
CA MET A 131 -5.66 2.62 -13.36
C MET A 131 -6.07 3.56 -12.22
N ILE A 132 -5.19 3.76 -11.24
CA ILE A 132 -5.33 4.68 -10.10
C ILE A 132 -4.77 6.07 -10.42
N ALA A 133 -3.61 6.12 -11.08
CA ALA A 133 -2.97 7.35 -11.54
C ALA A 133 -2.49 7.23 -13.00
N ARG A 134 -2.47 8.35 -13.72
CA ARG A 134 -2.11 8.42 -15.15
C ARG A 134 -1.21 9.64 -15.43
N GLY A 135 -0.45 9.55 -16.52
CA GLY A 135 0.51 10.56 -16.97
C GLY A 135 1.91 9.95 -17.03
N GLU A 136 2.93 10.77 -16.79
CA GLU A 136 4.33 10.28 -16.65
C GLU A 136 4.46 9.31 -15.48
N PHE A 137 3.76 9.59 -14.38
CA PHE A 137 3.60 8.67 -13.26
C PHE A 137 2.32 7.85 -13.43
N PHE A 138 2.46 6.53 -13.61
CA PHE A 138 1.33 5.60 -13.62
C PHE A 138 1.21 4.88 -12.29
N SER A 139 -0.03 4.56 -11.93
CA SER A 139 -0.32 3.60 -10.88
C SER A 139 -1.49 2.75 -11.32
N MET A 140 -1.32 1.43 -11.23
CA MET A 140 -2.28 0.43 -11.64
C MET A 140 -2.53 -0.55 -10.51
N GLU A 141 -3.77 -0.95 -10.36
CA GLU A 141 -4.21 -1.95 -9.41
C GLU A 141 -4.80 -3.14 -10.19
N MET A 142 -4.35 -4.35 -9.87
CA MET A 142 -4.83 -5.60 -10.43
C MET A 142 -5.30 -6.49 -9.29
N LEU A 143 -6.53 -6.98 -9.37
CA LEU A 143 -7.02 -8.07 -8.54
C LEU A 143 -6.71 -9.37 -9.28
N VAL A 144 -5.91 -10.24 -8.68
CA VAL A 144 -5.48 -11.50 -9.28
C VAL A 144 -5.89 -12.69 -8.43
N ASP A 145 -6.31 -13.78 -9.05
CA ASP A 145 -6.68 -15.04 -8.39
C ASP A 145 -5.61 -16.11 -8.65
N SER A 146 -4.96 -16.55 -7.58
CA SER A 146 -3.94 -17.60 -7.61
C SER A 146 -4.50 -19.00 -7.36
N MET A 147 -5.81 -19.19 -7.20
CA MET A 147 -6.39 -20.52 -6.94
C MET A 147 -6.02 -21.53 -8.04
N GLY A 148 -5.95 -21.08 -9.30
CA GLY A 148 -5.53 -21.88 -10.45
C GLY A 148 -4.04 -22.23 -10.53
N MET A 149 -3.19 -21.69 -9.64
CA MET A 149 -1.75 -21.95 -9.69
C MET A 149 -1.42 -23.44 -9.59
N THR A 150 -0.50 -23.90 -10.46
CA THR A 150 0.09 -25.23 -10.34
C THR A 150 1.24 -25.21 -9.34
N THR A 151 1.09 -25.87 -8.20
CA THR A 151 2.22 -26.10 -7.28
C THR A 151 3.16 -27.12 -7.90
N GLY A 152 4.47 -26.82 -7.96
CA GLY A 152 5.48 -27.81 -8.34
C GLY A 152 5.42 -29.02 -7.40
N ARG A 153 5.94 -30.19 -7.82
CA ARG A 153 5.86 -31.43 -7.00
C ARG A 153 6.51 -31.32 -5.62
N ASP A 154 7.34 -30.31 -5.39
CA ASP A 154 8.19 -30.14 -4.21
C ASP A 154 7.91 -28.85 -3.40
N LEU A 155 6.93 -28.02 -3.80
CA LEU A 155 6.60 -26.78 -3.07
C LEU A 155 5.22 -26.90 -2.42
N ASP A 156 5.11 -26.46 -1.16
CA ASP A 156 3.80 -26.26 -0.56
C ASP A 156 3.09 -25.02 -1.17
N ARG A 157 1.79 -24.86 -0.88
CA ARG A 157 1.00 -23.76 -1.48
C ARG A 157 1.47 -22.37 -1.01
N ASN A 158 1.90 -22.22 0.24
CA ASN A 158 2.40 -20.94 0.75
C ASN A 158 3.73 -20.59 0.11
N GLU A 159 4.63 -21.57 -0.06
CA GLU A 159 5.90 -21.40 -0.75
C GLU A 159 5.68 -21.03 -2.22
N ALA A 160 4.69 -21.62 -2.89
CA ALA A 160 4.33 -21.24 -4.25
C ALA A 160 3.81 -19.79 -4.33
N ILE A 161 3.00 -19.37 -3.35
CA ILE A 161 2.51 -17.98 -3.23
C ILE A 161 3.68 -17.02 -3.03
N ASP A 162 4.56 -17.31 -2.07
CA ASP A 162 5.74 -16.48 -1.81
C ASP A 162 6.67 -16.43 -3.03
N HIS A 163 6.79 -17.53 -3.76
CA HIS A 163 7.62 -17.62 -4.96
C HIS A 163 7.15 -16.65 -6.05
N TRP A 164 5.88 -16.66 -6.46
CA TRP A 164 5.41 -15.75 -7.52
C TRP A 164 5.43 -14.30 -7.05
N LYS A 165 5.15 -14.04 -5.77
CA LYS A 165 5.23 -12.68 -5.18
C LYS A 165 6.65 -12.13 -5.27
N ASN A 166 7.65 -12.94 -4.93
CA ASN A 166 9.04 -12.54 -5.03
C ASN A 166 9.48 -12.38 -6.49
N GLU A 167 9.08 -13.29 -7.38
CA GLU A 167 9.37 -13.14 -8.82
C GLU A 167 8.73 -11.86 -9.39
N LEU A 168 7.53 -11.49 -8.94
CA LEU A 168 6.89 -10.23 -9.35
C LEU A 168 7.64 -9.00 -8.83
N LYS A 169 8.14 -9.03 -7.59
CA LYS A 169 8.99 -7.96 -7.05
C LYS A 169 10.29 -7.81 -7.85
N ASP A 170 10.97 -8.92 -8.15
CA ASP A 170 12.19 -8.93 -8.94
C ASP A 170 11.95 -8.38 -10.35
N LEU A 171 10.84 -8.80 -10.98
CA LEU A 171 10.42 -8.26 -12.27
C LEU A 171 10.18 -6.74 -12.17
N CYS A 172 9.40 -6.28 -11.19
CA CYS A 172 9.12 -4.86 -11.00
C CYS A 172 10.40 -4.05 -10.75
N ALA A 173 11.32 -4.56 -9.94
CA ALA A 173 12.62 -3.93 -9.71
C ALA A 173 13.43 -3.80 -11.01
N GLY A 174 13.48 -4.85 -11.84
CA GLY A 174 14.09 -4.79 -13.17
C GLY A 174 13.36 -3.87 -14.16
N LEU A 175 12.08 -3.57 -13.89
CA LEU A 175 11.29 -2.61 -14.66
C LEU A 175 11.33 -1.19 -14.10
N GLU A 176 12.10 -0.94 -13.03
CA GLU A 176 12.14 0.33 -12.26
C GLU A 176 10.75 0.73 -11.73
N GLN A 177 9.99 -0.28 -11.28
CA GLN A 177 8.65 -0.13 -10.75
C GLN A 177 8.60 -0.53 -9.28
N SER A 178 7.77 0.19 -8.55
CA SER A 178 7.35 -0.20 -7.21
C SER A 178 6.16 -1.14 -7.29
N VAL A 179 6.07 -2.07 -6.34
CA VAL A 179 4.96 -3.03 -6.27
C VAL A 179 4.56 -3.28 -4.83
N VAL A 180 3.26 -3.39 -4.58
CA VAL A 180 2.67 -3.77 -3.29
C VAL A 180 1.66 -4.88 -3.54
N ILE A 181 1.80 -5.99 -2.81
CA ILE A 181 0.96 -7.17 -2.97
C ILE A 181 0.24 -7.45 -1.66
N GLN A 182 -1.09 -7.38 -1.67
CA GLN A 182 -1.92 -7.64 -0.50
C GLN A 182 -2.75 -8.90 -0.75
N SER A 183 -2.64 -9.92 0.09
CA SER A 183 -3.59 -11.04 0.01
C SER A 183 -4.98 -10.57 0.43
N GLU A 184 -6.00 -10.89 -0.36
CA GLU A 184 -7.39 -10.61 -0.03
C GLU A 184 -7.93 -11.71 0.87
N ASN A 185 -7.93 -11.44 2.17
CA ASN A 185 -8.67 -12.25 3.13
C ASN A 185 -9.99 -11.54 3.46
N ILE A 186 -11.02 -12.29 3.86
CA ILE A 186 -12.31 -11.76 4.37
C ILE A 186 -12.10 -10.76 5.54
N PHE A 187 -10.90 -10.74 6.11
CA PHE A 187 -10.44 -9.83 7.16
C PHE A 187 -9.46 -8.76 6.68
N ASN A 188 -9.49 -8.32 5.41
CA ASN A 188 -8.87 -7.06 5.00
C ASN A 188 -9.59 -5.90 5.69
N ARG A 189 -9.32 -5.79 6.99
CA ARG A 189 -9.86 -4.79 7.88
C ARG A 189 -9.33 -3.45 7.42
N ILE A 190 -10.20 -2.44 7.50
CA ILE A 190 -9.83 -1.04 7.34
C ILE A 190 -8.56 -0.80 8.17
N LYS A 191 -7.48 -0.41 7.49
CA LYS A 191 -6.21 -0.06 8.11
C LYS A 191 -6.45 1.19 8.96
N LYS A 192 -5.90 1.20 10.17
CA LYS A 192 -6.16 2.25 11.19
C LYS A 192 -4.89 2.91 11.68
N LEU A 193 -3.80 2.15 11.77
CA LEU A 193 -2.51 2.61 12.26
C LEU A 193 -1.50 2.52 11.13
N ILE A 194 -0.72 3.58 10.96
CA ILE A 194 0.47 3.59 10.12
C ILE A 194 1.69 3.95 10.98
N VAL A 195 2.73 3.14 10.90
CA VAL A 195 3.95 3.28 11.69
C VAL A 195 5.13 3.47 10.75
N PHE A 196 5.92 4.50 10.99
CA PHE A 196 7.12 4.83 10.23
C PHE A 196 8.37 4.58 11.07
N ASP A 197 9.35 3.90 10.48
CA ASP A 197 10.74 4.01 10.92
C ASP A 197 11.30 5.37 10.51
N LEU A 198 11.79 6.17 11.47
CA LEU A 198 12.16 7.55 11.20
C LEU A 198 13.35 7.66 10.23
N GLU A 199 14.49 7.08 10.63
CA GLU A 199 15.79 7.31 10.01
C GLU A 199 15.85 6.77 8.58
N SER A 200 15.25 5.61 8.34
CA SER A 200 15.29 4.98 7.02
C SER A 200 14.17 5.43 6.08
N THR A 201 13.23 6.28 6.52
CA THR A 201 12.09 6.67 5.69
C THR A 201 11.75 8.15 5.66
N LEU A 202 11.60 8.79 6.81
CA LEU A 202 11.09 10.17 6.88
C LEU A 202 12.19 11.21 6.85
N LEU A 203 13.44 10.84 7.10
CA LEU A 203 14.62 11.70 7.00
C LEU A 203 15.38 11.46 5.70
N GLU A 204 15.86 12.54 5.09
CA GLU A 204 16.77 12.51 3.95
C GLU A 204 18.23 12.45 4.45
N ASP A 205 19.02 11.51 3.94
CA ASP A 205 20.46 11.37 4.19
C ASP A 205 20.86 11.49 5.68
N PHE A 206 20.25 10.67 6.54
CA PHE A 206 20.56 10.68 7.98
C PHE A 206 21.90 9.97 8.26
N SER A 207 22.94 10.76 8.54
CA SER A 207 24.21 10.29 9.09
C SER A 207 24.58 11.13 10.32
N LEU A 208 24.47 10.53 11.51
CA LEU A 208 24.96 11.14 12.75
C LEU A 208 26.47 11.43 12.67
N LYS A 209 27.21 10.65 11.87
CA LYS A 209 28.61 10.88 11.61
C LYS A 209 28.81 12.17 10.80
N ASP A 210 28.08 12.36 9.71
CA ASP A 210 28.19 13.58 8.88
C ASP A 210 27.75 14.81 9.68
N PHE A 211 26.79 14.62 10.58
CA PHE A 211 26.41 15.61 11.58
C PHE A 211 27.60 15.99 12.49
N LEU A 212 28.24 15.01 13.12
CA LEU A 212 29.38 15.24 14.00
C LEU A 212 30.55 15.90 13.26
N GLU A 213 30.87 15.47 12.04
CA GLU A 213 31.91 16.08 11.19
C GLU A 213 31.58 17.54 10.83
N THR A 214 30.30 17.86 10.61
CA THR A 214 29.84 19.25 10.38
C THR A 214 30.02 20.10 11.64
N ILE A 215 29.75 19.53 12.82
CA ILE A 215 29.97 20.21 14.10
C ILE A 215 31.46 20.36 14.43
N GLU A 216 32.31 19.37 14.14
CA GLU A 216 33.74 19.42 14.44
C GLU A 216 34.43 20.64 13.81
N GLY A 217 33.92 21.12 12.67
CA GLY A 217 34.37 22.37 12.05
C GLY A 217 33.98 23.65 12.81
N GLU A 218 32.97 23.60 13.69
CA GLU A 218 32.41 24.75 14.43
C GLU A 218 32.58 24.67 15.97
N ILE A 219 32.76 23.49 16.56
CA ILE A 219 32.81 23.27 18.02
C ILE A 219 34.13 22.60 18.45
N LEU A 220 34.94 23.34 19.22
CA LEU A 220 36.32 23.03 19.63
C LEU A 220 36.49 21.88 20.65
N SER A 221 35.46 21.11 20.99
CA SER A 221 35.48 20.23 22.17
C SER A 221 35.10 18.77 21.97
N ILE A 222 34.99 18.27 20.73
CA ILE A 222 34.74 16.84 20.50
C ILE A 222 36.04 16.07 20.72
N ASP A 223 36.07 15.17 21.70
CA ASP A 223 37.24 14.36 22.05
C ASP A 223 37.40 13.19 21.05
N ASN A 224 38.38 13.32 20.15
CA ASN A 224 38.63 12.47 18.97
C ASN A 224 39.01 10.99 19.26
N THR A 225 38.89 10.52 20.49
CA THR A 225 39.31 9.17 20.88
C THR A 225 38.25 8.09 20.69
N THR A 226 36.98 8.47 20.54
CA THR A 226 35.87 7.53 20.40
C THR A 226 35.38 7.51 18.95
N ARG A 227 35.66 6.44 18.21
CA ARG A 227 35.13 6.29 16.84
C ARG A 227 33.62 6.09 16.89
N PHE A 228 32.90 6.76 15.99
CA PHE A 228 31.50 6.44 15.69
C PHE A 228 31.39 4.93 15.46
N LEU A 229 30.54 4.28 16.25
CA LEU A 229 30.28 2.86 16.11
C LEU A 229 29.26 2.71 15.00
N ASP A 230 29.70 2.15 13.87
CA ASP A 230 28.86 1.97 12.70
C ASP A 230 27.59 1.22 13.09
N ASP A 231 26.45 1.88 12.87
CA ASP A 231 25.15 1.52 13.42
C ASP A 231 24.45 0.44 12.60
N ASP A 232 25.22 -0.48 12.01
CA ASP A 232 24.69 -1.51 11.11
C ASP A 232 23.64 -2.41 11.79
N LYS A 233 23.42 -2.30 13.12
CA LYS A 233 22.44 -3.10 13.86
C LYS A 233 21.67 -2.41 15.00
N GLY A 234 21.73 -1.07 15.17
CA GLY A 234 20.95 -0.37 16.22
C GLY A 234 21.07 -0.99 17.61
N ARG A 235 22.24 -1.57 17.93
CA ARG A 235 22.43 -2.31 19.18
C ARG A 235 22.57 -1.32 20.33
N MET A 236 22.14 -1.74 21.51
CA MET A 236 22.30 -0.97 22.76
C MET A 236 23.70 -0.35 22.89
N GLU A 237 24.75 -1.10 22.58
CA GLU A 237 26.15 -0.63 22.62
C GLU A 237 26.42 0.55 21.68
N ALA A 238 25.84 0.53 20.47
CA ALA A 238 26.01 1.60 19.48
C ALA A 238 25.24 2.85 19.90
N VAL A 239 23.99 2.70 20.33
CA VAL A 239 23.15 3.83 20.79
C VAL A 239 23.77 4.51 22.02
N VAL A 240 24.22 3.74 23.01
CA VAL A 240 24.91 4.25 24.20
C VAL A 240 26.28 4.84 23.84
N GLY A 241 27.02 4.24 22.91
CA GLY A 241 28.29 4.76 22.41
C GLY A 241 28.12 6.13 21.75
N ASN A 242 27.12 6.26 20.88
CA ASN A 242 26.78 7.50 20.19
C ASN A 242 26.29 8.58 21.18
N ALA A 243 25.53 8.20 22.22
CA ALA A 243 25.15 9.14 23.27
C ALA A 243 26.37 9.71 24.00
N LYS A 244 27.36 8.87 24.33
CA LYS A 244 28.61 9.30 24.97
C LYS A 244 29.43 10.26 24.10
N MET A 245 29.39 10.10 22.78
CA MET A 245 30.07 11.03 21.86
C MET A 245 29.46 12.44 21.89
N LEU A 246 28.18 12.56 22.24
CA LEU A 246 27.51 13.84 22.38
C LEU A 246 27.75 14.51 23.74
N LYS A 247 28.50 13.86 24.65
CA LYS A 247 28.80 14.43 25.96
C LYS A 247 29.48 15.80 25.82
N ASP A 248 29.15 16.71 26.73
CA ASP A 248 29.69 18.06 26.82
C ASP A 248 29.25 19.01 25.67
N ILE A 249 28.41 18.56 24.74
CA ILE A 249 27.80 19.41 23.71
C ILE A 249 26.62 20.19 24.33
N PRO A 250 26.55 21.52 24.19
CA PRO A 250 25.40 22.32 24.61
C PRO A 250 24.13 21.98 23.80
N VAL A 251 22.98 21.89 24.47
CA VAL A 251 21.68 21.56 23.83
C VAL A 251 21.33 22.54 22.69
N ARG A 252 21.69 23.82 22.85
CA ARG A 252 21.50 24.86 21.82
C ARG A 252 22.14 24.50 20.48
N ASP A 253 23.31 23.85 20.49
CA ASP A 253 24.03 23.55 19.26
C ASP A 253 23.41 22.35 18.53
N LEU A 254 22.84 21.40 19.29
CA LEU A 254 21.96 20.37 18.72
C LEU A 254 20.66 20.95 18.12
N GLU A 255 20.03 21.93 18.78
CA GLU A 255 18.82 22.57 18.27
C GLU A 255 19.05 23.29 16.93
N ARG A 256 20.23 23.88 16.74
CA ARG A 256 20.62 24.47 15.45
C ARG A 256 20.70 23.42 14.35
N PHE A 257 21.13 22.21 14.69
CA PHE A 257 21.20 21.13 13.74
C PHE A 257 19.83 20.52 13.41
N SER A 258 18.94 20.40 14.39
CA SER A 258 17.57 19.98 14.11
C SER A 258 16.92 20.88 13.04
N ALA A 259 17.24 22.18 13.05
CA ALA A 259 16.77 23.13 12.04
C ALA A 259 17.23 22.82 10.60
N ILE A 260 18.40 22.21 10.40
CA ILE A 260 18.93 21.90 9.05
C ILE A 260 18.52 20.52 8.51
N LEU A 261 17.99 19.64 9.36
CA LEU A 261 17.50 18.32 8.93
C LEU A 261 16.42 18.44 7.88
N ARG A 262 16.51 17.59 6.84
CA ARG A 262 15.55 17.54 5.76
C ARG A 262 14.68 16.30 5.90
N LEU A 263 13.38 16.51 5.69
CA LEU A 263 12.45 15.41 5.59
C LEU A 263 12.47 14.88 4.15
N SER A 264 12.26 13.58 4.02
CA SER A 264 12.06 12.95 2.71
C SER A 264 10.98 13.69 1.92
N PRO A 265 11.17 13.89 0.61
CA PRO A 265 10.21 14.60 -0.22
C PRO A 265 8.79 14.03 -0.10
N GLY A 266 7.83 14.88 0.28
CA GLY A 266 6.42 14.51 0.44
C GLY A 266 6.03 14.00 1.83
N SER A 267 6.94 13.95 2.82
CA SER A 267 6.64 13.48 4.19
C SER A 267 5.54 14.31 4.87
N ASN A 268 5.63 15.64 4.80
CA ASN A 268 4.66 16.53 5.44
C ASN A 268 3.27 16.40 4.79
N GLU A 269 3.21 16.35 3.46
CA GLU A 269 1.99 16.11 2.69
C GLU A 269 1.38 14.75 3.03
N LEU A 270 2.19 13.70 3.07
CA LEU A 270 1.77 12.35 3.40
C LEU A 270 1.11 12.31 4.78
N ILE A 271 1.78 12.84 5.81
CA ILE A 271 1.23 12.84 7.18
C ILE A 271 -0.09 13.61 7.23
N ARG A 272 -0.20 14.78 6.58
CA ARG A 272 -1.45 15.55 6.52
C ARG A 272 -2.59 14.76 5.88
N VAL A 273 -2.34 14.13 4.73
CA VAL A 273 -3.37 13.34 4.04
C VAL A 273 -3.79 12.14 4.89
N LEU A 274 -2.83 11.39 5.43
CA LEU A 274 -3.12 10.25 6.31
C LEU A 274 -3.97 10.65 7.52
N LYS A 275 -3.68 11.81 8.12
CA LYS A 275 -4.51 12.36 9.20
C LYS A 275 -5.92 12.70 8.77
N SER A 276 -6.09 13.34 7.63
CA SER A 276 -7.42 13.66 7.10
C SER A 276 -8.27 12.41 6.81
N MET A 277 -7.61 11.28 6.54
CA MET A 277 -8.25 9.97 6.36
C MET A 277 -8.54 9.24 7.67
N GLY A 278 -8.16 9.80 8.82
CA GLY A 278 -8.40 9.21 10.14
C GLY A 278 -7.37 8.17 10.57
N PHE A 279 -6.21 8.08 9.92
CA PHE A 279 -5.13 7.21 10.41
C PHE A 279 -4.57 7.71 11.74
N LYS A 280 -4.33 6.77 12.64
CA LYS A 280 -3.36 6.91 13.72
C LYS A 280 -1.96 6.82 13.14
N ILE A 281 -1.08 7.73 13.51
CA ILE A 281 0.28 7.80 12.98
C ILE A 281 1.27 7.65 14.12
N ALA A 282 2.17 6.68 13.99
CA ALA A 282 3.27 6.47 14.91
C ALA A 282 4.62 6.60 14.19
N ILE A 283 5.60 7.18 14.89
CA ILE A 283 6.98 7.28 14.43
C ILE A 283 7.87 6.58 15.45
N LEU A 284 8.68 5.64 15.00
CA LEU A 284 9.63 4.90 15.83
C LEU A 284 11.05 5.24 15.36
N SER A 285 11.89 5.61 16.31
CA SER A 285 13.28 6.03 16.08
C SER A 285 14.18 5.36 17.11
N SER A 286 15.30 4.79 16.65
CA SER A 286 16.39 4.33 17.53
C SER A 286 17.44 5.44 17.75
N GLY A 287 17.29 6.57 17.06
CA GLY A 287 18.02 7.80 17.32
C GLY A 287 17.46 8.63 18.48
N PHE A 288 17.92 9.88 18.57
CA PHE A 288 17.63 10.79 19.68
C PHE A 288 16.38 11.67 19.44
N ASP A 289 15.69 12.04 20.52
CA ASP A 289 14.43 12.78 20.55
C ASP A 289 14.46 14.16 19.87
N LEU A 290 15.65 14.77 19.79
CA LEU A 290 15.87 16.03 19.09
C LEU A 290 15.43 15.96 17.61
N PHE A 291 15.56 14.79 16.99
CA PHE A 291 15.27 14.57 15.57
C PHE A 291 13.76 14.42 15.32
N VAL A 292 13.06 13.86 16.30
CA VAL A 292 11.63 13.64 16.29
C VAL A 292 10.85 14.94 16.50
N LYS A 293 11.36 15.84 17.34
CA LYS A 293 10.68 17.10 17.70
C LYS A 293 10.29 17.95 16.49
N LYS A 294 11.09 17.97 15.42
CA LYS A 294 10.77 18.71 14.19
C LYS A 294 9.55 18.14 13.45
N ILE A 295 9.49 16.82 13.30
CA ILE A 295 8.36 16.15 12.63
C ILE A 295 7.09 16.29 13.47
N LEU A 296 7.21 16.19 14.80
CA LEU A 296 6.09 16.35 15.74
C LEU A 296 5.53 17.78 15.77
N GLN A 297 6.36 18.81 15.66
CA GLN A 297 5.92 20.19 15.74
C GLN A 297 5.19 20.65 14.46
N GLU A 298 5.49 20.05 13.31
CA GLU A 298 4.87 20.40 12.03
C GLU A 298 3.67 19.52 11.65
N ALA A 299 3.55 18.33 12.24
CA ALA A 299 2.56 17.34 11.81
C ALA A 299 1.92 16.62 13.01
N GLY A 300 0.58 16.51 12.99
CA GLY A 300 -0.23 16.05 14.12
C GLY A 300 -0.11 14.58 14.52
N VAL A 301 1.05 13.95 14.38
CA VAL A 301 1.38 12.55 14.75
C VAL A 301 0.82 12.18 16.14
N ASP A 302 0.28 10.96 16.29
CA ASP A 302 -0.31 10.50 17.56
C ASP A 302 0.73 9.95 18.54
N TYR A 303 1.75 9.27 17.99
CA TYR A 303 2.78 8.60 18.77
C TYR A 303 4.16 8.88 18.17
N ALA A 304 5.12 9.22 19.02
CA ALA A 304 6.51 9.25 18.60
C ALA A 304 7.41 8.77 19.74
N PHE A 305 8.25 7.79 19.42
CA PHE A 305 9.14 7.13 20.36
C PHE A 305 10.58 7.23 19.85
N SER A 306 11.47 7.72 20.70
CA SER A 306 12.90 7.92 20.46
C SER A 306 13.68 7.91 21.76
N ASN A 307 15.01 7.83 21.67
CA ASN A 307 15.88 7.91 22.84
C ASN A 307 16.01 9.34 23.36
N THR A 308 15.89 9.53 24.66
CA THR A 308 16.07 10.86 25.29
C THR A 308 17.46 10.96 25.88
N LEU A 309 18.22 11.99 25.47
CA LEU A 309 19.52 12.30 26.05
C LEU A 309 19.33 12.99 27.40
N GLN A 310 20.06 12.54 28.42
CA GLN A 310 20.09 13.22 29.71
C GLN A 310 20.83 14.55 29.60
N ILE A 311 20.22 15.58 30.19
CA ILE A 311 20.73 16.95 30.17
C ILE A 311 21.03 17.38 31.60
N ASP A 312 22.19 18.00 31.80
CA ASP A 312 22.60 18.52 33.10
C ASP A 312 21.92 19.87 33.44
N LYS A 313 22.21 20.40 34.62
CA LYS A 313 21.64 21.68 35.09
C LYS A 313 22.08 22.90 34.27
N ASN A 314 23.12 22.77 33.45
CA ASN A 314 23.69 23.82 32.61
C ASN A 314 23.23 23.73 31.15
N ASN A 315 22.25 22.87 30.83
CA ASN A 315 21.80 22.55 29.48
C ASN A 315 22.90 21.95 28.59
N VAL A 316 23.72 21.08 29.17
CA VAL A 316 24.77 20.32 28.48
C VAL A 316 24.45 18.84 28.55
N ILE A 317 24.73 18.11 27.47
CA ILE A 317 24.47 16.68 27.38
C ILE A 317 25.46 15.91 28.25
N THR A 318 24.96 15.01 29.08
CA THR A 318 25.80 14.21 29.99
C THR A 318 26.47 13.03 29.30
N GLY A 319 25.93 12.63 28.14
CA GLY A 319 26.31 11.42 27.41
C GLY A 319 25.58 10.16 27.88
N GLU A 320 24.60 10.30 28.78
CA GLU A 320 23.74 9.22 29.28
C GLU A 320 22.34 9.31 28.65
N LEU A 321 21.62 8.19 28.65
CA LEU A 321 20.27 8.08 28.12
C LEU A 321 19.26 7.90 29.24
N GLU A 322 18.04 8.38 29.03
CA GLU A 322 16.90 8.00 29.87
C GLU A 322 16.42 6.60 29.50
N GLU A 323 16.02 5.82 30.50
CA GLU A 323 15.43 4.49 30.30
C GLU A 323 13.90 4.59 30.13
N PRO A 324 13.28 3.73 29.28
CA PRO A 324 13.91 2.65 28.53
C PRO A 324 14.60 3.12 27.25
N VAL A 325 15.80 2.58 26.97
CA VAL A 325 16.51 2.82 25.70
C VAL A 325 15.86 2.03 24.56
N ILE A 326 15.55 2.74 23.48
CA ILE A 326 14.97 2.22 22.24
C ILE A 326 16.09 1.79 21.31
N THR A 327 16.13 0.49 21.02
CA THR A 327 16.95 -0.11 19.99
C THR A 327 16.07 -0.61 18.85
N ASP A 328 16.68 -0.99 17.72
CA ASP A 328 15.92 -1.59 16.61
C ASP A 328 15.11 -2.80 17.08
N SER A 329 15.68 -3.65 17.95
CA SER A 329 15.00 -4.82 18.54
C SER A 329 13.79 -4.48 19.40
N THR A 330 13.76 -3.30 20.03
CA THR A 330 12.63 -2.88 20.89
C THR A 330 11.48 -2.24 20.11
N LYS A 331 11.69 -1.80 18.86
CA LYS A 331 10.64 -1.17 18.03
C LYS A 331 9.42 -2.09 17.85
N GLY A 332 9.63 -3.40 17.80
CA GLY A 332 8.54 -4.40 17.76
C GLY A 332 7.66 -4.38 19.01
N GLU A 333 8.26 -4.30 20.20
CA GLU A 333 7.54 -4.23 21.48
C GLU A 333 6.75 -2.92 21.60
N ILE A 334 7.31 -1.81 21.10
CA ILE A 334 6.63 -0.51 21.06
C ILE A 334 5.42 -0.56 20.13
N LEU A 335 5.55 -1.19 18.95
CA LEU A 335 4.42 -1.39 18.05
C LEU A 335 3.30 -2.20 18.74
N GLU A 336 3.64 -3.30 19.41
CA GLU A 336 2.67 -4.09 20.18
C GLU A 336 2.01 -3.29 21.30
N PHE A 337 2.77 -2.45 22.00
CA PHE A 337 2.23 -1.53 23.00
C PHE A 337 1.18 -0.59 22.40
N ILE A 338 1.50 0.09 21.28
CA ILE A 338 0.56 1.01 20.60
C ILE A 338 -0.70 0.26 20.16
N MET A 339 -0.53 -0.94 19.56
CA MET A 339 -1.64 -1.78 19.13
C MET A 339 -2.57 -2.15 20.29
N ASN A 340 -2.02 -2.49 21.45
CA ASN A 340 -2.80 -2.83 22.64
C ASN A 340 -3.56 -1.63 23.21
N VAL A 341 -2.92 -0.46 23.27
CA VAL A 341 -3.54 0.79 23.75
C VAL A 341 -4.70 1.20 22.85
N GLU A 342 -4.51 1.18 21.53
CA GLU A 342 -5.52 1.59 20.54
C GLU A 342 -6.52 0.47 20.21
N LYS A 343 -6.32 -0.74 20.74
CA LYS A 343 -7.12 -1.96 20.45
C LYS A 343 -7.18 -2.25 18.94
N ILE A 344 -6.04 -2.12 18.28
CA ILE A 344 -5.85 -2.34 16.84
C ILE A 344 -5.18 -3.70 16.65
N SER A 345 -5.76 -4.56 15.80
CA SER A 345 -5.13 -5.85 15.44
C SER A 345 -4.01 -5.65 14.42
N ARG A 346 -3.06 -6.60 14.35
CA ARG A 346 -1.95 -6.58 13.39
C ARG A 346 -2.41 -6.30 11.95
N ASP A 347 -3.49 -6.94 11.52
CA ASP A 347 -4.05 -6.80 10.17
C ASP A 347 -4.47 -5.36 9.81
N GLN A 348 -4.64 -4.49 10.81
CA GLN A 348 -5.02 -3.09 10.66
C GLN A 348 -3.83 -2.12 10.72
N VAL A 349 -2.63 -2.65 10.85
CA VAL A 349 -1.38 -1.88 10.90
C VAL A 349 -0.71 -1.89 9.54
N ILE A 350 -0.25 -0.71 9.12
CA ILE A 350 0.70 -0.52 8.03
C ILE A 350 2.04 -0.13 8.67
N ALA A 351 3.13 -0.77 8.26
CA ALA A 351 4.46 -0.40 8.73
C ALA A 351 5.39 -0.11 7.56
N ILE A 352 6.08 1.03 7.64
CA ILE A 352 6.94 1.59 6.61
C ILE A 352 8.36 1.68 7.18
N GLY A 353 9.32 1.13 6.45
CA GLY A 353 10.74 1.07 6.80
C GLY A 353 11.57 0.77 5.57
N ASP A 354 12.89 0.70 5.65
CA ASP A 354 13.75 0.20 4.56
C ASP A 354 13.74 -1.33 4.40
N GLY A 355 13.13 -2.08 5.32
CA GLY A 355 13.15 -3.55 5.37
C GLY A 355 14.47 -4.18 5.83
N SER A 356 15.45 -3.38 6.25
CA SER A 356 16.71 -3.84 6.83
C SER A 356 16.51 -4.38 8.25
N THR A 357 17.60 -4.76 8.93
CA THR A 357 17.54 -5.09 10.36
C THR A 357 17.03 -3.92 11.22
N ARG A 358 17.20 -2.67 10.76
CA ARG A 358 16.79 -1.46 11.49
C ARG A 358 15.28 -1.31 11.58
N SER A 359 14.59 -1.76 10.56
CA SER A 359 13.13 -1.72 10.46
C SER A 359 12.48 -3.11 10.46
N HIS A 360 13.15 -4.14 11.00
CA HIS A 360 12.60 -5.51 10.97
C HIS A 360 11.20 -5.65 11.60
N PHE A 361 10.83 -4.73 12.52
CA PHE A 361 9.50 -4.66 13.12
C PHE A 361 8.39 -4.50 12.08
N ILE A 362 8.67 -3.97 10.88
CA ILE A 362 7.65 -3.77 9.85
C ILE A 362 7.00 -5.09 9.43
N LYS A 363 7.72 -6.21 9.57
CA LYS A 363 7.19 -7.56 9.32
C LYS A 363 6.06 -7.94 10.28
N ASN A 364 5.98 -7.30 11.45
CA ASN A 364 4.94 -7.53 12.45
C ASN A 364 3.63 -6.78 12.13
N ALA A 365 3.57 -6.02 11.03
CA ALA A 365 2.34 -5.40 10.57
C ALA A 365 1.53 -6.33 9.65
N GLY A 366 0.29 -5.95 9.35
CA GLY A 366 -0.57 -6.61 8.36
C GLY A 366 -0.39 -6.07 6.95
N LEU A 367 0.38 -5.00 6.78
CA LEU A 367 0.88 -4.51 5.51
C LEU A 367 2.25 -3.88 5.75
N SER A 368 3.29 -4.49 5.19
CA SER A 368 4.68 -4.08 5.33
C SER A 368 5.21 -3.54 4.00
N ILE A 369 5.72 -2.30 3.99
CA ILE A 369 6.21 -1.65 2.77
C ILE A 369 7.64 -1.17 3.01
N ALA A 370 8.56 -1.69 2.20
CA ALA A 370 9.93 -1.22 2.17
C ALA A 370 10.03 0.06 1.33
N PHE A 371 10.47 1.17 1.90
CA PHE A 371 10.71 2.44 1.20
C PHE A 371 12.20 2.57 0.91
N LYS A 372 12.56 2.79 -0.37
CA LYS A 372 13.94 2.89 -0.87
C LYS A 372 14.92 1.90 -0.22
N PRO A 373 14.64 0.59 -0.30
CA PRO A 373 15.52 -0.38 0.33
C PRO A 373 16.89 -0.45 -0.34
N ASP A 374 17.95 -0.57 0.46
CA ASP A 374 19.31 -0.83 -0.02
C ASP A 374 19.46 -2.29 -0.51
N GLU A 375 18.78 -3.23 0.15
CA GLU A 375 18.79 -4.64 -0.21
C GLU A 375 17.68 -4.98 -1.21
N LYS A 376 18.00 -5.77 -2.23
CA LYS A 376 17.02 -6.17 -3.26
C LYS A 376 16.03 -7.23 -2.77
N SER A 377 16.46 -8.13 -1.87
CA SER A 377 15.66 -9.27 -1.43
C SER A 377 15.13 -9.03 -0.02
N ILE A 378 14.00 -8.33 0.06
CA ILE A 378 13.37 -7.98 1.33
C ILE A 378 12.05 -8.71 1.49
N LYS A 379 11.91 -9.33 2.67
CA LYS A 379 10.67 -9.99 3.09
C LYS A 379 9.64 -8.95 3.58
N THR A 380 9.01 -8.25 2.66
CA THR A 380 7.88 -7.33 2.89
C THR A 380 6.73 -7.60 1.90
N ASP A 381 5.56 -6.99 2.11
CA ASP A 381 4.43 -7.09 1.17
C ASP A 381 4.62 -6.17 -0.05
N GLY A 382 5.34 -5.07 0.12
CA GLY A 382 5.62 -4.12 -0.93
C GLY A 382 7.00 -3.49 -0.87
N VAL A 383 7.40 -2.93 -2.01
CA VAL A 383 8.60 -2.12 -2.21
C VAL A 383 8.21 -0.85 -2.95
N LEU A 384 8.53 0.29 -2.35
CA LEU A 384 8.37 1.62 -2.91
C LEU A 384 9.75 2.23 -3.18
N SER A 385 10.18 2.19 -4.44
CA SER A 385 11.49 2.69 -4.90
C SER A 385 11.44 4.15 -5.36
N SER A 386 10.32 4.83 -5.17
CA SER A 386 10.13 6.21 -5.61
C SER A 386 10.84 7.23 -4.71
N ASP A 387 11.26 8.35 -5.29
CA ASP A 387 11.86 9.46 -4.54
C ASP A 387 10.91 10.20 -3.61
N GLN A 388 9.61 10.08 -3.81
CA GLN A 388 8.60 10.76 -3.00
C GLN A 388 7.83 9.76 -2.15
N ILE A 389 7.91 9.91 -0.83
CA ILE A 389 7.22 9.01 0.11
C ILE A 389 5.69 9.16 0.02
N ILE A 390 5.20 10.31 -0.47
CA ILE A 390 3.76 10.52 -0.72
C ILE A 390 3.15 9.50 -1.69
N ASN A 391 3.96 8.88 -2.55
CA ASN A 391 3.50 7.85 -3.48
C ASN A 391 3.00 6.58 -2.77
N LEU A 392 3.30 6.43 -1.48
CA LEU A 392 2.66 5.46 -0.60
C LEU A 392 1.13 5.52 -0.66
N LEU A 393 0.55 6.71 -0.83
CA LEU A 393 -0.90 6.89 -0.92
C LEU A 393 -1.51 6.15 -2.12
N TYR A 394 -0.78 6.02 -3.22
CA TYR A 394 -1.22 5.22 -4.37
C TYR A 394 -1.24 3.72 -4.02
N CYS A 395 -0.31 3.24 -3.20
CA CYS A 395 -0.31 1.87 -2.67
C CYS A 395 -1.53 1.60 -1.77
N LEU A 396 -2.11 2.65 -1.18
CA LEU A 396 -3.35 2.58 -0.41
C LEU A 396 -4.61 2.75 -1.28
N GLY A 397 -4.45 2.76 -2.61
CA GLY A 397 -5.55 2.84 -3.57
C GLY A 397 -6.11 4.25 -3.80
N ILE A 398 -5.44 5.30 -3.29
CA ILE A 398 -5.94 6.68 -3.41
C ILE A 398 -5.70 7.20 -4.83
N PRO A 399 -6.75 7.58 -5.58
CA PRO A 399 -6.60 8.12 -6.93
C PRO A 399 -5.89 9.48 -6.93
N LYS A 400 -5.08 9.75 -7.96
CA LYS A 400 -4.38 11.04 -8.13
C LYS A 400 -5.33 12.24 -8.03
N LYS A 401 -6.54 12.13 -8.58
CA LYS A 401 -7.55 13.20 -8.55
C LYS A 401 -8.00 13.54 -7.12
N GLU A 402 -8.09 12.55 -6.25
CA GLU A 402 -8.42 12.79 -4.84
C GLU A 402 -7.22 13.37 -4.11
N LEU A 403 -6.03 12.83 -4.34
CA LEU A 403 -4.80 13.36 -3.77
C LEU A 403 -4.62 14.85 -4.11
N SER A 404 -4.81 15.25 -5.37
CA SER A 404 -4.76 16.65 -5.79
C SER A 404 -5.72 17.54 -5.01
N ARG A 405 -6.93 17.07 -4.68
CA ARG A 405 -7.90 17.86 -3.88
C ARG A 405 -7.41 18.10 -2.46
N TYR A 406 -6.81 17.09 -1.83
CA TYR A 406 -6.25 17.25 -0.48
C TYR A 406 -5.03 18.18 -0.48
N LEU A 407 -4.19 18.08 -1.51
CA LEU A 407 -3.03 18.95 -1.64
C LEU A 407 -3.44 20.41 -1.95
N GLU A 408 -4.34 20.63 -2.90
CA GLU A 408 -4.80 21.97 -3.31
C GLU A 408 -5.67 22.65 -2.24
N GLY A 409 -6.55 21.91 -1.57
CA GLY A 409 -7.38 22.43 -0.47
C GLY A 409 -6.56 22.92 0.73
N SER A 410 -5.33 22.44 0.88
CA SER A 410 -4.38 22.89 1.92
C SER A 410 -3.72 24.24 1.61
N PHE A 411 -3.75 24.71 0.36
CA PHE A 411 -3.17 25.99 -0.05
C PHE A 411 -4.21 27.13 -0.11
N ALA A 412 -5.50 26.84 0.10
CA ALA A 412 -6.57 27.83 0.09
C ALA A 412 -6.82 28.49 1.47
N GLU A 413 -6.20 27.99 2.53
CA GLU A 413 -6.22 28.61 3.87
C GLU A 413 -4.82 29.16 4.23
N LYS A 414 -4.40 30.23 3.56
CA LYS A 414 -3.36 31.15 4.05
C LYS A 414 -3.68 32.58 3.70
#